data_AF-A0A377FUE4-F1
#
_entry.id   AF-A0A377FUE4-F1
#
_cell.length_a   1.000
_cell.length_b   1.000
_cell.length_c   1.000
_cell.angle_alpha   90.00
_cell.angle_beta   90.00
_cell.angle_gamma   90.00
#
_symmetry.space_group_name_H-M   'P 1'
#
loop_
_entity.id
_entity.type
_entity.pdbx_description
1 polymer ?
#
loop_
_entity_poly.entity_id
_entity_poly.type
_entity_poly.pdbx_seq_one_letter_code
_entity_poly.pdbx_strand_id
1 'polypeptide(L)'
;MRIETNLPGFTLETIEAVEQELGSRLPNGLREAWLYDNKFEVGEWFFYPIKDERFFNKTWDDIIRANRDERQLPEDFITVAANGSGDELGFLTSDVETIYIWLYETDELERVADSIDAFVEVVRLELDVIETFCERVLESETVFGLSAEANDGWAYAPSVIEATDVLLFFSTRERALACKAEEWEDYHLIELPLDLFVAGWLPNMADDGLLCGLDWSSDLKGMEYEPETVLETIEEAD
;
A
#
# COMPACT_ATOMS: atom_id res chain seq x y z
N MET A 1 -2.54 -7.90 7.59
CA MET A 1 -1.38 -8.41 8.35
C MET A 1 -1.12 -9.83 7.92
N ARG A 2 -0.07 -10.06 7.13
CA ARG A 2 0.41 -11.40 6.81
C ARG A 2 1.35 -11.80 7.96
N ILE A 3 0.94 -12.84 8.69
CA ILE A 3 1.70 -13.35 9.83
C ILE A 3 2.57 -14.48 9.30
N GLU A 4 3.73 -14.13 8.75
CA GLU A 4 4.63 -15.12 8.13
C GLU A 4 5.88 -15.44 8.95
N THR A 5 5.79 -15.30 10.27
CA THR A 5 6.83 -15.88 11.13
C THR A 5 6.25 -16.66 12.28
N ASN A 6 6.71 -17.89 12.49
CA ASN A 6 6.35 -18.71 13.64
C ASN A 6 7.03 -18.21 14.95
N LEU A 7 7.20 -16.89 15.13
CA LEU A 7 7.85 -16.35 16.33
C LEU A 7 6.79 -16.09 17.41
N PRO A 8 6.98 -16.62 18.63
CA PRO A 8 6.00 -16.44 19.69
C PRO A 8 5.93 -14.97 20.11
N GLY A 9 4.71 -14.49 20.39
CA GLY A 9 4.51 -13.19 21.03
C GLY A 9 5.07 -13.10 22.45
N PHE A 10 4.84 -11.95 23.06
CA PHE A 10 5.40 -11.53 24.33
C PHE A 10 4.35 -11.19 25.38
N THR A 11 4.80 -11.10 26.62
CA THR A 11 3.95 -10.62 27.72
C THR A 11 3.85 -9.10 27.69
N LEU A 12 2.78 -8.55 28.27
CA LEU A 12 2.64 -7.10 28.47
C LEU A 12 3.82 -6.49 29.21
N GLU A 13 4.40 -7.18 30.20
CA GLU A 13 5.57 -6.71 30.94
C GLU A 13 6.79 -6.53 30.02
N THR A 14 6.99 -7.45 29.07
CA THR A 14 8.06 -7.34 28.09
C THR A 14 7.84 -6.16 27.15
N ILE A 15 6.59 -5.97 26.68
CA ILE A 15 6.24 -4.84 25.81
C ILE A 15 6.44 -3.51 26.55
N GLU A 16 6.03 -3.43 27.82
CA GLU A 16 6.22 -2.23 28.66
C GLU A 16 7.70 -1.93 28.93
N ALA A 17 8.55 -2.95 29.03
CA ALA A 17 10.00 -2.76 29.14
C ALA A 17 10.60 -2.17 27.86
N VAL A 18 10.13 -2.60 26.68
CA VAL A 18 10.51 -2.01 25.38
C VAL A 18 10.06 -0.56 25.29
N GLU A 19 8.83 -0.24 25.70
CA GLU A 19 8.32 1.14 25.75
C GLU A 19 9.15 2.05 26.65
N GLN A 20 9.57 1.55 27.82
CA GLN A 20 10.46 2.29 28.71
C GLN A 20 11.82 2.57 28.06
N GLU A 21 12.33 1.63 27.27
CA GLU A 21 13.60 1.77 26.56
C GLU A 21 13.52 2.70 25.34
N LEU A 22 12.38 2.72 24.65
CA LEU A 22 12.06 3.68 23.58
C LEU A 22 11.77 5.08 24.11
N GLY A 23 11.34 5.19 25.37
CA GLY A 23 10.91 6.47 25.96
C GLY A 23 9.49 6.88 25.56
N SER A 24 8.71 5.98 24.96
CA SER A 24 7.31 6.22 24.57
C SER A 24 6.49 4.93 24.65
N ARG A 25 5.18 5.10 24.81
CA ARG A 25 4.22 4.01 24.62
C ARG A 25 4.11 3.68 23.13
N LEU A 26 3.83 2.43 22.81
CA LEU A 26 3.54 1.95 21.46
C LEU A 26 2.04 2.09 21.15
N PRO A 27 1.66 2.23 19.86
CA PRO A 27 0.27 2.21 19.41
C PRO A 27 -0.48 0.96 19.92
N ASN A 28 -1.77 1.08 20.25
CA ASN A 28 -2.51 -0.06 20.83
C ASN A 28 -2.55 -1.29 19.91
N GLY A 29 -2.80 -1.10 18.61
CA GLY A 29 -2.83 -2.20 17.64
C GLY A 29 -1.49 -2.96 17.57
N LEU A 30 -0.36 -2.26 17.72
CA LEU A 30 0.96 -2.88 17.72
C LEU A 30 1.23 -3.66 19.01
N ARG A 31 0.80 -3.13 20.17
CA ARG A 31 0.85 -3.85 21.44
C ARG A 31 0.06 -5.15 21.36
N GLU A 32 -1.15 -5.12 20.78
CA GLU A 32 -1.99 -6.29 20.61
C GLU A 32 -1.34 -7.32 19.68
N ALA A 33 -0.78 -6.89 18.55
CA ALA A 33 -0.04 -7.77 17.63
C ALA A 33 1.10 -8.52 18.34
N TRP A 34 1.94 -7.81 19.11
CA TRP A 34 3.07 -8.41 19.84
C TRP A 34 2.69 -9.33 20.99
N LEU A 35 1.42 -9.40 21.40
CA LEU A 35 0.97 -10.45 22.33
C LEU A 35 0.92 -11.83 21.66
N TYR A 36 0.80 -11.88 20.34
CA TYR A 36 0.56 -13.11 19.60
C TYR A 36 1.74 -13.51 18.71
N ASP A 37 2.34 -12.54 18.02
CA ASP A 37 3.44 -12.77 17.08
C ASP A 37 4.49 -11.68 17.20
N ASN A 38 5.77 -12.04 17.07
CA ASN A 38 6.87 -11.09 17.18
C ASN A 38 7.33 -10.51 15.83
N LYS A 39 7.00 -11.13 14.70
CA LYS A 39 7.46 -10.63 13.41
C LYS A 39 6.40 -10.85 12.33
N PHE A 40 6.01 -9.77 11.70
CA PHE A 40 4.88 -9.70 10.78
C PHE A 40 5.07 -8.58 9.77
N GLU A 41 4.28 -8.63 8.72
CA GLU A 41 4.30 -7.68 7.62
C GLU A 41 2.88 -7.25 7.21
N VAL A 42 2.80 -6.05 6.63
CA VAL A 42 1.55 -5.44 6.15
C VAL A 42 1.87 -4.78 4.80
N GLY A 43 1.43 -5.41 3.70
CA GLY A 43 1.91 -5.02 2.37
C GLY A 43 3.43 -5.16 2.30
N GLU A 44 4.09 -4.11 1.84
CA GLU A 44 5.55 -3.99 1.78
C GLU A 44 6.23 -3.74 3.15
N TRP A 45 5.46 -3.45 4.21
CA TRP A 45 6.03 -3.00 5.49
C TRP A 45 6.41 -4.16 6.40
N PHE A 46 7.71 -4.28 6.68
CA PHE A 46 8.28 -5.25 7.60
C PHE A 46 8.43 -4.65 9.00
N PHE A 47 7.62 -5.10 9.95
CA PHE A 47 7.67 -4.56 11.32
C PHE A 47 8.90 -5.06 12.08
N TYR A 48 9.57 -4.12 12.75
CA TYR A 48 10.74 -4.40 13.57
C TYR A 48 10.35 -5.26 14.77
N PRO A 49 10.89 -6.49 14.92
CA PRO A 49 10.55 -7.34 16.06
C PRO A 49 11.01 -6.76 17.39
N ILE A 50 10.44 -7.28 18.49
CA ILE A 50 11.09 -7.20 19.80
C ILE A 50 12.25 -8.18 19.81
N LYS A 51 13.41 -7.75 20.32
CA LYS A 51 14.60 -8.60 20.42
C LYS A 51 14.31 -9.87 21.22
N ASP A 52 14.59 -11.03 20.63
CA ASP A 52 14.43 -12.34 21.27
C ASP A 52 15.72 -13.14 21.20
N GLU A 53 16.39 -13.34 22.34
CA GLU A 53 17.64 -14.10 22.43
C GLU A 53 17.48 -15.57 21.97
N ARG A 54 16.26 -16.13 21.99
CA ARG A 54 15.97 -17.47 21.45
C ARG A 54 16.02 -17.50 19.93
N PHE A 55 15.77 -16.36 19.30
CA PHE A 55 15.69 -16.17 17.85
C PHE A 55 16.54 -14.98 17.41
N PHE A 56 17.74 -14.84 17.98
CA PHE A 56 18.62 -13.67 17.79
C PHE A 56 18.79 -13.29 16.31
N ASN A 57 19.13 -14.25 15.43
CA ASN A 57 19.34 -13.95 14.01
C ASN A 57 18.08 -13.43 13.30
N LYS A 58 16.88 -13.74 13.80
CA LYS A 58 15.61 -13.29 13.21
C LYS A 58 15.11 -11.97 13.80
N THR A 59 15.65 -11.60 14.96
CA THR A 59 15.24 -10.43 15.76
C THR A 59 16.44 -9.51 16.05
N TRP A 60 17.51 -9.64 15.27
CA TRP A 60 18.71 -8.83 15.43
C TRP A 60 18.46 -7.38 15.04
N ASP A 61 17.63 -7.18 14.02
CA ASP A 61 17.16 -5.86 13.60
C ASP A 61 15.85 -5.53 14.32
N ASP A 62 15.96 -5.31 15.64
CA ASP A 62 14.83 -5.06 16.53
C ASP A 62 14.43 -3.58 16.61
N ILE A 63 13.24 -3.31 17.17
CA ILE A 63 12.69 -1.96 17.29
C ILE A 63 13.57 -0.99 18.10
N ILE A 64 14.27 -1.47 19.14
CA ILE A 64 15.16 -0.61 19.93
C ILE A 64 16.36 -0.20 19.09
N ARG A 65 16.94 -1.15 18.35
CA ARG A 65 18.06 -0.88 17.46
C ARG A 65 17.66 0.07 16.33
N ALA A 66 16.50 -0.13 15.71
CA ALA A 66 15.99 0.73 14.64
C ALA A 66 15.88 2.20 15.08
N ASN A 67 15.44 2.45 16.33
CA ASN A 67 15.29 3.79 16.91
C ASN A 67 16.54 4.35 17.61
N ARG A 68 17.63 3.58 17.66
CA ARG A 68 18.94 4.03 18.15
C ARG A 68 19.98 4.15 17.04
N ASP A 69 19.58 3.84 15.82
CA ASP A 69 20.45 3.85 14.67
C ASP A 69 21.04 5.25 14.45
N GLU A 70 22.18 5.34 13.77
CA GLU A 70 22.86 6.60 13.45
C GLU A 70 22.11 7.41 12.38
N ARG A 71 20.99 6.89 11.87
CA ARG A 71 20.10 7.55 10.92
C ARG A 71 19.44 8.75 11.59
N GLN A 72 19.38 9.88 10.87
CA GLN A 72 18.79 11.14 11.36
C GLN A 72 17.26 11.08 11.22
N LEU A 73 16.62 10.18 11.97
CA LEU A 73 15.15 10.19 12.09
C LEU A 73 14.68 11.53 12.67
N PRO A 74 13.48 12.00 12.30
CA PRO A 74 12.92 13.22 12.87
C PRO A 74 12.86 13.18 14.41
N GLU A 75 13.03 14.35 15.04
CA GLU A 75 12.84 14.48 16.48
C GLU A 75 11.40 14.07 16.84
N ASP A 76 11.25 13.31 17.94
CA ASP A 76 9.97 12.75 18.41
C ASP A 76 9.31 11.69 17.52
N PHE A 77 9.94 11.23 16.44
CA PHE A 77 9.46 10.10 15.64
C PHE A 77 10.03 8.77 16.12
N ILE A 78 9.18 7.75 16.24
CA ILE A 78 9.58 6.37 16.52
C ILE A 78 9.18 5.50 15.34
N THR A 79 10.16 4.89 14.68
CA THR A 79 9.92 3.92 13.61
C THR A 79 9.53 2.55 14.18
N VAL A 80 8.62 1.86 13.50
CA VAL A 80 8.13 0.53 13.84
C VAL A 80 8.22 -0.45 12.67
N ALA A 81 8.39 0.01 11.43
CA ALA A 81 8.55 -0.84 10.26
C ALA A 81 9.31 -0.13 9.13
N ALA A 82 9.91 -0.91 8.24
CA ALA A 82 10.55 -0.43 7.01
C ALA A 82 10.07 -1.22 5.80
N ASN A 83 10.08 -0.62 4.61
CA ASN A 83 9.74 -1.27 3.35
C ASN A 83 10.97 -1.67 2.51
N GLY A 84 12.18 -1.28 2.94
CA GLY A 84 13.43 -1.59 2.26
C GLY A 84 13.89 -0.61 1.17
N SER A 85 13.09 0.41 0.83
CA SER A 85 13.53 1.55 -0.01
C SER A 85 14.37 2.56 0.77
N GLY A 86 14.22 2.58 2.10
CA GLY A 86 14.78 3.58 3.00
C GLY A 86 13.72 4.29 3.83
N ASP A 87 12.44 4.18 3.43
CA ASP A 87 11.32 4.80 4.12
C ASP A 87 10.93 4.02 5.38
N GLU A 88 10.43 4.77 6.36
CA GLU A 88 10.17 4.27 7.71
C GLU A 88 8.74 4.59 8.14
N LEU A 89 8.00 3.58 8.56
CA LEU A 89 6.65 3.72 9.10
C LEU A 89 6.74 3.82 10.62
N GLY A 90 6.05 4.80 11.21
CA GLY A 90 6.16 5.08 12.63
C GLY A 90 5.06 5.97 13.18
N PHE A 91 5.31 6.52 14.35
CA PHE A 91 4.40 7.41 15.05
C PHE A 91 5.18 8.51 15.79
N LEU A 92 4.48 9.59 16.16
CA LEU A 92 5.06 10.66 16.95
C LEU A 92 4.84 10.44 18.45
N THR A 93 5.81 10.73 19.30
CA THR A 93 5.66 10.59 20.76
C THR A 93 4.57 11.49 21.35
N SER A 94 4.20 12.56 20.64
CA SER A 94 3.09 13.46 20.99
C SER A 94 1.70 12.89 20.69
N ASP A 95 1.61 11.95 19.75
CA ASP A 95 0.38 11.24 19.37
C ASP A 95 0.72 9.82 18.87
N VAL A 96 0.65 8.87 19.80
CA VAL A 96 1.15 7.50 19.59
C VAL A 96 0.22 6.60 18.77
N GLU A 97 -0.98 7.05 18.43
CA GLU A 97 -1.90 6.24 17.61
C GLU A 97 -1.81 6.60 16.13
N THR A 98 -1.64 7.89 15.79
CA THR A 98 -1.53 8.32 14.40
C THR A 98 -0.25 7.79 13.76
N ILE A 99 -0.40 7.18 12.57
CA ILE A 99 0.68 6.54 11.82
C ILE A 99 1.16 7.45 10.71
N TYR A 100 2.48 7.51 10.58
CA TYR A 100 3.18 8.31 9.59
C TYR A 100 4.18 7.45 8.81
N ILE A 101 4.44 7.85 7.56
CA ILE A 101 5.62 7.43 6.81
C ILE A 101 6.60 8.59 6.83
N TRP A 102 7.85 8.31 7.18
CA TRP A 102 8.97 9.20 6.93
C TRP A 102 9.66 8.81 5.63
N LEU A 103 9.67 9.76 4.70
CA LEU A 103 10.25 9.61 3.37
C LEU A 103 11.73 9.98 3.41
N TYR A 104 12.62 9.01 3.23
CA TYR A 104 14.07 9.23 3.40
C TYR A 104 14.64 10.23 2.39
N GLU A 105 14.10 10.22 1.17
CA GLU A 105 14.62 11.06 0.08
C GLU A 105 14.28 12.55 0.26
N THR A 106 13.11 12.85 0.80
CA THR A 106 12.60 14.22 0.93
C THR A 106 12.71 14.76 2.36
N ASP A 107 12.98 13.90 3.34
CA ASP A 107 12.92 14.22 4.78
C ASP A 107 11.55 14.75 5.20
N GLU A 108 10.49 14.25 4.56
CA GLU A 108 9.09 14.61 4.84
C GLU A 108 8.41 13.52 5.68
N LEU A 109 7.45 13.95 6.50
CA LEU A 109 6.65 13.07 7.35
C LEU A 109 5.19 13.16 6.94
N GLU A 110 4.66 12.08 6.39
CA GLU A 110 3.31 12.01 5.85
C GLU A 110 2.39 11.20 6.74
N ARG A 111 1.23 11.77 7.11
CA ARG A 111 0.23 11.06 7.91
C ARG A 111 -0.54 10.10 7.01
N VAL A 112 -0.47 8.80 7.31
CA VAL A 112 -1.12 7.75 6.50
C VAL A 112 -2.35 7.11 7.15
N ALA A 113 -2.45 7.09 8.48
CA ALA A 113 -3.61 6.52 9.17
C ALA A 113 -3.81 7.06 10.58
N ASP A 114 -5.03 6.94 11.10
CA ASP A 114 -5.37 7.29 12.50
C ASP A 114 -4.97 6.22 13.53
N SER A 115 -4.63 5.01 13.07
CA SER A 115 -4.17 3.90 13.91
C SER A 115 -3.48 2.82 13.07
N ILE A 116 -2.72 1.93 13.72
CA ILE A 116 -2.18 0.72 13.08
C ILE A 116 -3.31 -0.12 12.45
N ASP A 117 -4.44 -0.25 13.13
CA ASP A 117 -5.56 -1.04 12.61
C ASP A 117 -6.17 -0.41 11.35
N ALA A 118 -6.28 0.92 11.33
CA ALA A 118 -6.74 1.65 10.15
C ALA A 118 -5.73 1.52 8.99
N PHE A 119 -4.43 1.62 9.28
CA PHE A 119 -3.37 1.40 8.29
C PHE A 119 -3.46 -0.01 7.69
N VAL A 120 -3.58 -1.04 8.53
CA VAL A 120 -3.70 -2.44 8.10
C VAL A 120 -4.91 -2.65 7.20
N GLU A 121 -6.05 -2.03 7.53
CA GLU A 121 -7.26 -2.16 6.73
C GLU A 121 -7.14 -1.44 5.39
N VAL A 122 -6.50 -0.26 5.35
CA VAL A 122 -6.23 0.47 4.09
C VAL A 122 -5.36 -0.37 3.16
N VAL A 123 -4.19 -0.81 3.63
CA VAL A 123 -3.26 -1.62 2.82
C VAL A 123 -3.92 -2.91 2.34
N ARG A 124 -4.73 -3.54 3.19
CA ARG A 124 -5.47 -4.73 2.81
C ARG A 124 -6.48 -4.45 1.70
N LEU A 125 -7.26 -3.38 1.82
CA LEU A 125 -8.25 -3.01 0.80
C LEU A 125 -7.58 -2.66 -0.53
N GLU A 126 -6.42 -2.01 -0.50
CA GLU A 126 -5.61 -1.72 -1.68
C GLU A 126 -5.16 -3.00 -2.39
N LEU A 127 -4.62 -3.97 -1.65
CA LEU A 127 -4.20 -5.27 -2.20
C LEU A 127 -5.40 -6.08 -2.73
N ASP A 128 -6.49 -6.16 -1.96
CA ASP A 128 -7.69 -6.91 -2.36
C ASP A 128 -8.26 -6.38 -3.70
N VAL A 129 -8.18 -5.07 -3.96
CA VAL A 129 -8.67 -4.46 -5.22
C VAL A 129 -7.80 -4.84 -6.42
N ILE A 130 -6.48 -4.66 -6.32
CA ILE A 130 -5.56 -4.93 -7.43
C ILE A 130 -5.49 -6.44 -7.73
N GLU A 131 -5.43 -7.30 -6.70
CA GLU A 131 -5.45 -8.75 -6.86
C GLU A 131 -6.74 -9.20 -7.56
N THR A 132 -7.90 -8.73 -7.09
CA THR A 132 -9.20 -9.05 -7.69
C THR A 132 -9.31 -8.57 -9.14
N PHE A 133 -8.74 -7.40 -9.45
CA PHE A 133 -8.69 -6.90 -10.82
C PHE A 133 -7.85 -7.83 -11.70
N CYS A 134 -6.62 -8.14 -11.27
CA CYS A 134 -5.65 -8.96 -12.01
C CYS A 134 -6.20 -10.37 -12.27
N GLU A 135 -6.76 -11.03 -11.26
CA GLU A 135 -7.39 -12.36 -11.39
C GLU A 135 -8.47 -12.38 -12.48
N ARG A 136 -9.33 -11.36 -12.52
CA ARG A 136 -10.43 -11.28 -13.49
C ARG A 136 -9.97 -11.00 -14.91
N VAL A 137 -8.98 -10.13 -15.07
CA VAL A 137 -8.47 -9.81 -16.42
C VAL A 137 -7.64 -10.96 -16.97
N LEU A 138 -6.93 -11.72 -16.12
CA LEU A 138 -6.27 -12.97 -16.48
C LEU A 138 -7.28 -14.04 -16.90
N GLU A 139 -8.39 -14.21 -16.15
CA GLU A 139 -9.43 -15.18 -16.51
C GLU A 139 -10.15 -14.83 -17.83
N SER A 140 -10.38 -13.54 -18.08
CA SER A 140 -11.15 -13.07 -19.24
C SER A 140 -10.31 -12.65 -20.45
N GLU A 141 -8.99 -12.57 -20.29
CA GLU A 141 -8.02 -12.01 -21.25
C GLU A 141 -8.39 -10.60 -21.77
N THR A 142 -9.21 -9.85 -21.02
CA THR A 142 -9.80 -8.58 -21.46
C THR A 142 -9.83 -7.57 -20.33
N VAL A 143 -9.38 -6.35 -20.64
CA VAL A 143 -9.53 -5.14 -19.83
C VAL A 143 -10.58 -4.26 -20.48
N PHE A 144 -11.37 -3.53 -19.70
CA PHE A 144 -12.37 -2.60 -20.20
C PHE A 144 -11.98 -1.16 -19.87
N GLY A 145 -12.42 -0.24 -20.72
CA GLY A 145 -12.34 1.19 -20.42
C GLY A 145 -13.43 1.99 -21.10
N LEU A 146 -13.41 3.29 -20.84
CA LEU A 146 -14.32 4.25 -21.45
C LEU A 146 -13.49 5.24 -22.27
N SER A 147 -13.97 5.59 -23.46
CA SER A 147 -13.28 6.55 -24.33
C SER A 147 -14.26 7.41 -25.12
N ALA A 148 -13.96 8.70 -25.30
CA ALA A 148 -14.81 9.63 -26.04
C ALA A 148 -15.03 9.19 -27.50
N GLU A 149 -13.97 8.68 -28.12
CA GLU A 149 -13.97 8.04 -29.44
C GLU A 149 -13.34 6.64 -29.32
N ALA A 150 -13.50 5.79 -30.35
CA ALA A 150 -13.01 4.41 -30.29
C ALA A 150 -11.50 4.26 -30.02
N ASN A 151 -10.69 5.27 -30.36
CA ASN A 151 -9.22 5.26 -30.20
C ASN A 151 -8.67 6.58 -29.65
N ASP A 152 -9.50 7.47 -29.11
CA ASP A 152 -9.06 8.79 -28.61
C ASP A 152 -9.96 9.28 -27.47
N GLY A 153 -9.37 9.97 -26.49
CA GLY A 153 -10.06 10.51 -25.32
C GLY A 153 -10.43 9.46 -24.25
N TRP A 154 -9.45 8.67 -23.80
CA TRP A 154 -9.63 7.72 -22.69
C TRP A 154 -10.13 8.42 -21.42
N ALA A 155 -10.95 7.74 -20.62
CA ALA A 155 -11.42 8.26 -19.35
C ALA A 155 -10.28 8.38 -18.34
N TYR A 156 -10.11 9.58 -17.79
CA TYR A 156 -9.09 9.89 -16.80
C TYR A 156 -9.61 10.86 -15.75
N ALA A 157 -8.98 10.85 -14.57
CA ALA A 157 -9.21 11.83 -13.51
C ALA A 157 -7.87 12.36 -12.99
N PRO A 158 -7.79 13.62 -12.51
CA PRO A 158 -6.60 14.09 -11.82
C PRO A 158 -6.34 13.26 -10.56
N SER A 159 -5.09 12.88 -10.34
CA SER A 159 -4.67 12.18 -9.13
C SER A 159 -4.88 13.05 -7.89
N VAL A 160 -5.23 12.40 -6.77
CA VAL A 160 -5.28 13.07 -5.44
C VAL A 160 -3.99 12.93 -4.65
N ILE A 161 -3.09 12.04 -5.08
CA ILE A 161 -1.81 11.75 -4.44
C ILE A 161 -0.64 12.47 -5.13
N GLU A 162 -0.67 12.55 -6.46
CA GLU A 162 0.41 13.12 -7.26
C GLU A 162 -0.08 14.20 -8.23
N ALA A 163 0.86 14.99 -8.75
CA ALA A 163 0.56 15.99 -9.77
C ALA A 163 0.51 15.37 -11.18
N THR A 164 -0.29 14.31 -11.36
CA THR A 164 -0.46 13.56 -12.61
C THR A 164 -1.92 13.16 -12.86
N ASP A 165 -2.20 12.50 -13.99
CA ASP A 165 -3.51 11.97 -14.35
C ASP A 165 -3.59 10.45 -14.15
N VAL A 166 -4.78 9.97 -13.79
CA VAL A 166 -5.11 8.57 -13.55
C VAL A 166 -5.99 8.07 -14.69
N LEU A 167 -5.50 7.13 -15.50
CA LEU A 167 -6.29 6.47 -16.53
C LEU A 167 -7.12 5.33 -15.93
N LEU A 168 -8.41 5.26 -16.29
CA LEU A 168 -9.33 4.31 -15.66
C LEU A 168 -9.45 2.99 -16.43
N PHE A 169 -9.33 1.87 -15.72
CA PHE A 169 -9.46 0.53 -16.26
C PHE A 169 -10.39 -0.32 -15.40
N PHE A 170 -11.13 -1.22 -16.04
CA PHE A 170 -12.13 -2.05 -15.38
C PHE A 170 -11.94 -3.52 -15.76
N SER A 171 -12.06 -4.39 -14.77
CA SER A 171 -11.95 -5.83 -14.92
C SER A 171 -13.21 -6.46 -15.53
N THR A 172 -14.33 -5.74 -15.50
CA THR A 172 -15.59 -6.21 -16.09
C THR A 172 -16.32 -5.12 -16.85
N ARG A 173 -17.09 -5.56 -17.85
CA ARG A 173 -18.01 -4.72 -18.63
C ARG A 173 -18.99 -3.97 -17.74
N GLU A 174 -19.56 -4.63 -16.73
CA GLU A 174 -20.54 -4.04 -15.82
C GLU A 174 -19.96 -2.88 -15.02
N ARG A 175 -18.71 -3.01 -14.55
CA ARG A 175 -18.02 -1.96 -13.79
C ARG A 175 -17.72 -0.74 -14.64
N ALA A 176 -17.21 -0.95 -15.86
CA ALA A 176 -16.99 0.14 -16.80
C ALA A 176 -18.30 0.89 -17.12
N LEU A 177 -19.38 0.17 -17.40
CA LEU A 177 -20.68 0.78 -17.69
C LEU A 177 -21.30 1.51 -16.50
N ALA A 178 -21.01 1.09 -15.27
CA ALA A 178 -21.46 1.78 -14.07
C ALA A 178 -20.81 3.17 -13.92
N CYS A 179 -19.66 3.41 -14.56
CA CYS A 179 -18.94 4.68 -14.56
C CYS A 179 -19.24 5.57 -15.78
N LYS A 180 -20.16 5.17 -16.69
CA LYS A 180 -20.72 6.08 -17.71
C LYS A 180 -21.65 7.10 -17.05
N ALA A 181 -21.06 8.06 -16.34
CA ALA A 181 -21.74 9.14 -15.64
C ALA A 181 -20.96 10.44 -15.84
N GLU A 182 -21.65 11.56 -15.60
CA GLU A 182 -21.07 12.91 -15.66
C GLU A 182 -20.30 13.15 -16.99
N GLU A 183 -19.00 13.40 -16.91
CA GLU A 183 -18.15 13.70 -18.08
C GLU A 183 -18.02 12.53 -19.07
N TRP A 184 -18.32 11.30 -18.62
CA TRP A 184 -18.22 10.08 -19.44
C TRP A 184 -19.58 9.50 -19.81
N GLU A 185 -20.69 10.23 -19.60
CA GLU A 185 -22.06 9.76 -19.94
C GLU A 185 -22.17 9.31 -21.40
N ASP A 186 -21.48 9.98 -22.33
CA ASP A 186 -21.49 9.67 -23.77
C ASP A 186 -20.32 8.78 -24.23
N TYR A 187 -19.39 8.40 -23.36
CA TYR A 187 -18.19 7.64 -23.75
C TYR A 187 -18.52 6.22 -24.24
N HIS A 188 -17.75 5.72 -25.19
CA HIS A 188 -17.82 4.36 -25.69
C HIS A 188 -17.12 3.39 -24.75
N LEU A 189 -17.75 2.23 -24.52
CA LEU A 189 -17.09 1.09 -23.89
C LEU A 189 -16.06 0.50 -24.86
N ILE A 190 -14.82 0.38 -24.41
CA ILE A 190 -13.71 -0.23 -25.15
C ILE A 190 -13.36 -1.57 -24.49
N GLU A 191 -13.22 -2.61 -25.32
CA GLU A 191 -12.64 -3.90 -24.95
C GLU A 191 -11.17 -3.89 -25.39
N LEU A 192 -10.27 -3.95 -24.41
CA LEU A 192 -8.83 -3.90 -24.59
C LEU A 192 -8.25 -5.30 -24.30
N PRO A 193 -7.65 -5.98 -25.29
CA PRO A 193 -6.97 -7.25 -25.06
C PRO A 193 -5.89 -7.14 -23.98
N LEU A 194 -5.82 -8.12 -23.08
CA LEU A 194 -4.87 -8.10 -21.97
C LEU A 194 -3.41 -8.00 -22.44
N ASP A 195 -3.06 -8.68 -23.54
CA ASP A 195 -1.71 -8.62 -24.12
C ASP A 195 -1.32 -7.21 -24.56
N LEU A 196 -2.27 -6.46 -25.13
CA LEU A 196 -2.06 -5.05 -25.50
C LEU A 196 -2.01 -4.14 -24.27
N PHE A 197 -2.80 -4.43 -23.24
CA PHE A 197 -2.73 -3.70 -21.97
C PHE A 197 -1.35 -3.84 -21.34
N VAL A 198 -0.87 -5.08 -21.20
CA VAL A 198 0.43 -5.43 -20.57
C VAL A 198 1.62 -4.96 -21.41
N ALA A 199 1.66 -5.24 -22.71
CA ALA A 199 2.82 -4.94 -23.54
C ALA A 199 2.82 -3.52 -24.14
N GLY A 200 1.67 -2.85 -24.10
CA GLY A 200 1.46 -1.56 -24.75
C GLY A 200 1.09 -0.46 -23.76
N TRP A 201 0.00 -0.62 -23.01
CA TRP A 201 -0.50 0.46 -22.17
C TRP A 201 0.36 0.69 -20.93
N LEU A 202 0.56 -0.33 -20.10
CA LEU A 202 1.28 -0.17 -18.83
C LEU A 202 2.69 0.43 -19.01
N PRO A 203 3.54 -0.02 -19.96
CA PRO A 203 4.88 0.54 -20.13
C PRO A 203 4.87 1.98 -20.65
N ASN A 204 3.98 2.30 -21.60
CA ASN A 204 3.88 3.67 -22.12
C ASN A 204 3.33 4.63 -21.05
N MET A 205 2.39 4.15 -20.22
CA MET A 205 1.88 4.93 -19.09
C MET A 205 2.97 5.21 -18.05
N ALA A 206 3.81 4.22 -17.74
CA ALA A 206 4.95 4.41 -16.85
C ALA A 206 5.94 5.44 -17.43
N ASP A 207 6.27 5.35 -18.72
CA ASP A 207 7.12 6.32 -19.42
C ASP A 207 6.52 7.75 -19.39
N ASP A 208 5.19 7.87 -19.45
CA ASP A 208 4.45 9.13 -19.41
C ASP A 208 4.18 9.65 -17.97
N GLY A 209 4.51 8.86 -16.94
CA GLY A 209 4.27 9.20 -15.53
C GLY A 209 2.79 9.20 -15.13
N LEU A 210 1.96 8.37 -15.78
CA LEU A 210 0.52 8.24 -15.53
C LEU A 210 0.21 7.11 -14.56
N LEU A 211 -0.91 7.22 -13.84
CA LEU A 211 -1.39 6.21 -12.90
C LEU A 211 -2.56 5.39 -13.46
N CYS A 212 -2.78 4.21 -12.86
CA CYS A 212 -3.87 3.29 -13.15
C CYS A 212 -4.96 3.39 -12.09
N GLY A 213 -6.18 3.75 -12.49
CA GLY A 213 -7.38 3.68 -11.64
C GLY A 213 -8.11 2.37 -11.91
N LEU A 214 -8.04 1.42 -10.98
CA LEU A 214 -8.59 0.08 -11.18
C LEU A 214 -9.97 -0.07 -10.56
N ASP A 215 -10.93 -0.53 -11.35
CA ASP A 215 -12.25 -0.97 -10.88
C ASP A 215 -13.00 0.06 -10.03
N TRP A 216 -12.80 1.35 -10.33
CA TRP A 216 -13.44 2.47 -9.65
C TRP A 216 -14.96 2.27 -9.56
N SER A 217 -15.52 2.72 -8.44
CA SER A 217 -16.94 2.63 -8.15
C SER A 217 -17.75 3.62 -9.00
N SER A 218 -19.07 3.42 -9.06
CA SER A 218 -20.00 4.32 -9.75
C SER A 218 -20.02 5.76 -9.18
N ASP A 219 -19.48 5.96 -7.98
CA ASP A 219 -19.29 7.29 -7.38
C ASP A 219 -17.96 7.94 -7.83
N LEU A 220 -17.29 7.36 -8.83
CA LEU A 220 -16.00 7.79 -9.40
C LEU A 220 -14.90 7.87 -8.34
N LYS A 221 -14.84 6.84 -7.49
CA LYS A 221 -13.83 6.66 -6.45
C LYS A 221 -13.22 5.28 -6.52
N GLY A 222 -11.92 5.22 -6.39
CA GLY A 222 -11.17 3.99 -6.22
C GLY A 222 -9.72 4.30 -5.87
N MET A 223 -8.90 3.26 -5.90
CA MET A 223 -7.47 3.36 -5.64
C MET A 223 -6.72 3.71 -6.93
N GLU A 224 -5.55 4.31 -6.76
CA GLU A 224 -4.62 4.72 -7.82
C GLU A 224 -3.34 3.88 -7.67
N TYR A 225 -2.86 3.29 -8.75
CA TYR A 225 -1.69 2.39 -8.73
C TYR A 225 -0.68 2.80 -9.80
N GLU A 226 0.60 2.59 -9.52
CA GLU A 226 1.63 2.69 -10.55
C GLU A 226 1.44 1.58 -11.60
N PRO A 227 1.69 1.85 -12.90
CA PRO A 227 1.59 0.84 -13.94
C PRO A 227 2.52 -0.36 -13.69
N GLU A 228 3.67 -0.14 -13.06
CA GLU A 228 4.64 -1.19 -12.71
C GLU A 228 4.08 -2.15 -11.66
N THR A 229 3.40 -1.64 -10.62
CA THR A 229 2.73 -2.47 -9.61
C THR A 229 1.64 -3.35 -10.22
N VAL A 230 0.86 -2.81 -11.17
CA VAL A 230 -0.17 -3.57 -11.89
C VAL A 230 0.46 -4.66 -12.74
N LEU A 231 1.56 -4.34 -13.44
CA LEU A 231 2.30 -5.31 -14.25
C LEU A 231 2.85 -6.45 -13.39
N GLU A 232 3.55 -6.13 -12.30
CA GLU A 232 4.11 -7.11 -11.37
C GLU A 232 3.02 -8.03 -10.82
N THR A 233 1.89 -7.47 -10.37
CA THR A 233 0.78 -8.27 -9.82
C THR A 233 0.18 -9.24 -10.86
N ILE A 234 0.08 -8.82 -12.12
CA ILE A 234 -0.37 -9.71 -13.22
C ILE A 234 0.65 -10.83 -13.44
N GLU A 235 1.95 -10.51 -13.47
CA GLU A 235 3.03 -11.48 -13.70
C GLU A 235 3.18 -12.50 -12.54
N GLU A 236 2.89 -12.09 -11.30
CA GLU A 236 2.92 -12.98 -10.13
C GLU A 236 1.72 -13.94 -10.08
N ALA A 237 0.60 -13.58 -10.72
CA ALA A 237 -0.65 -14.34 -10.71
C ALA A 237 -0.79 -15.35 -11.87
N ASP A 238 0.06 -15.30 -12.90
CA ASP A 238 0.12 -16.22 -14.06
C ASP A 238 0.88 -17.54 -13.74
#